data_AF-A0A0Q7WKL8-F1
#
_entry.id   AF-A0A0Q7WKL8-F1
#
_cell.length_a   1.000
_cell.length_b   1.000
_cell.length_c   1.000
_cell.angle_alpha   90.00
_cell.angle_beta   90.00
_cell.angle_gamma   90.00
#
_symmetry.space_group_name_H-M   'P 1'
#
loop_
_entity.id
_entity.type
_entity.pdbx_description
1 polymer ?
#
loop_
_entity_poly.entity_id
_entity_poly.type
_entity_poly.pdbx_seq_one_letter_code
_entity_poly.pdbx_strand_id
1 'polypeptide(L)'
;MSPATQQMQRDDTQNPAMLWVANGEVLWRTAPAGGNGKSCATCHADAQASMRGAAAKFPRFSKSAGKVITLSGQVNQCRSGALQAAQLKPESADLLALETYIALQSRGMPLTPANDEQTRQAVKRGQQLFTTRIGQLNLSCAQCHDDNAGKRLAGAPIPQGHANAYPIYRLEWQGVGSLQRRLRNCMSGVRAEVPPYGAPELVDLEAYLALRAQGMPLETPGVRP
;
A
#
# COMPACT_ATOMS: atom_id res chain seq x y z
N MET A 1 17.89 6.57 5.49
CA MET A 1 16.99 7.73 5.66
C MET A 1 17.69 8.75 6.53
N SER A 2 17.70 10.04 6.16
CA SER A 2 18.39 11.07 6.96
C SER A 2 17.71 11.24 8.33
N PRO A 3 18.41 11.74 9.36
CA PRO A 3 17.82 12.01 10.67
C PRO A 3 16.57 12.91 10.60
N ALA A 4 16.59 13.93 9.74
CA ALA A 4 15.46 14.85 9.54
C ALA A 4 14.21 14.12 9.01
N THR A 5 14.35 13.26 8.00
CA THR A 5 13.22 12.48 7.48
C THR A 5 12.71 11.46 8.50
N GLN A 6 13.59 10.89 9.33
CA GLN A 6 13.17 10.01 10.43
C GLN A 6 12.39 10.76 11.51
N GLN A 7 12.80 11.99 11.84
CA GLN A 7 12.06 12.84 12.78
C GLN A 7 10.68 13.18 12.24
N MET A 8 10.59 13.57 10.96
CA MET A 8 9.34 13.86 10.28
C MET A 8 8.37 12.66 10.30
N GLN A 9 8.85 11.43 10.21
CA GLN A 9 7.99 10.24 10.35
C GLN A 9 7.50 10.02 11.78
N ARG A 10 8.33 10.29 12.79
CA ARG A 10 8.02 9.99 14.20
C ARG A 10 7.05 10.99 14.84
N ASP A 11 6.92 12.18 14.26
CA ASP A 11 6.09 13.26 14.78
C ASP A 11 4.95 13.55 13.81
N ASP A 12 3.71 13.19 14.20
CA ASP A 12 2.51 13.41 13.39
C ASP A 12 2.24 14.88 13.10
N THR A 13 2.74 15.81 13.92
CA THR A 13 2.63 17.25 13.65
C THR A 13 3.56 17.71 12.54
N GLN A 14 4.60 16.94 12.24
CA GLN A 14 5.57 17.18 11.17
C GLN A 14 5.32 16.29 9.94
N ASN A 15 4.63 15.16 10.09
CA ASN A 15 4.35 14.23 9.00
C ASN A 15 3.29 14.80 8.05
N PRO A 16 3.65 15.20 6.81
CA PRO A 16 2.69 15.83 5.89
C PRO A 16 1.56 14.89 5.45
N ALA A 17 1.76 13.57 5.60
CA ALA A 17 0.73 12.58 5.30
C ALA A 17 -0.50 12.69 6.23
N MET A 18 -0.37 13.34 7.38
CA MET A 18 -1.49 13.51 8.32
C MET A 18 -2.62 14.36 7.73
N LEU A 19 -2.35 15.16 6.68
CA LEU A 19 -3.40 15.83 5.90
C LEU A 19 -4.28 14.83 5.15
N TRP A 20 -3.70 13.74 4.60
CA TRP A 20 -4.46 12.66 3.97
C TRP A 20 -5.23 11.83 5.00
N VAL A 21 -4.67 11.65 6.20
CA VAL A 21 -5.38 11.00 7.31
C VAL A 21 -6.63 11.79 7.67
N ALA A 22 -6.51 13.11 7.87
CA ALA A 22 -7.64 13.97 8.20
C ALA A 22 -8.73 13.93 7.10
N ASN A 23 -8.33 14.02 5.83
CA ASN A 23 -9.27 13.89 4.71
C ASN A 23 -9.91 12.50 4.66
N GLY A 24 -9.15 11.43 4.96
CA GLY A 24 -9.64 10.06 5.01
C GLY A 24 -10.67 9.85 6.12
N GLU A 25 -10.48 10.49 7.27
CA GLU A 25 -11.47 10.49 8.35
C GLU A 25 -12.78 11.17 7.94
N VAL A 26 -12.70 12.31 7.24
CA VAL A 26 -13.89 12.97 6.69
C VAL A 26 -14.60 12.03 5.71
N LEU A 27 -13.88 11.45 4.75
CA LEU A 27 -14.44 10.50 3.78
C LEU A 27 -15.04 9.24 4.43
N TRP A 28 -14.46 8.77 5.53
CA TRP A 28 -14.98 7.61 6.28
C TRP A 28 -16.39 7.87 6.82
N ARG A 29 -16.64 9.11 7.27
CA ARG A 29 -17.93 9.52 7.87
C ARG A 29 -18.92 10.00 6.81
N THR A 30 -18.46 10.46 5.66
CA THR A 30 -19.29 11.02 4.59
C THR A 30 -19.83 9.94 3.63
N ALA A 31 -21.14 9.97 3.38
CA ALA A 31 -21.74 9.12 2.35
C ALA A 31 -21.27 9.57 0.95
N PRO A 32 -20.79 8.65 0.09
CA PRO A 32 -20.33 9.00 -1.24
C PRO A 32 -21.50 9.49 -2.11
N ALA A 33 -21.24 10.51 -2.93
CA ALA A 33 -22.21 10.99 -3.90
C ALA A 33 -22.63 9.87 -4.88
N GLY A 34 -23.94 9.79 -5.17
CA GLY A 34 -24.51 8.75 -6.02
C GLY A 34 -24.54 7.34 -5.39
N GLY A 35 -24.16 7.20 -4.11
CA GLY A 35 -24.33 5.98 -3.34
C GLY A 35 -25.71 5.89 -2.68
N ASN A 36 -25.89 4.88 -1.83
CA ASN A 36 -27.14 4.60 -1.13
C ASN A 36 -27.36 5.39 0.18
N GLY A 37 -26.67 6.52 0.34
CA GLY A 37 -26.77 7.38 1.53
C GLY A 37 -26.04 6.86 2.78
N LYS A 38 -25.38 5.69 2.71
CA LYS A 38 -24.54 5.17 3.81
C LYS A 38 -23.08 5.57 3.63
N SER A 39 -22.33 5.66 4.72
CA SER A 39 -20.88 5.85 4.73
C SER A 39 -20.17 4.62 5.28
N CYS A 40 -18.83 4.62 5.26
CA CYS A 40 -18.03 3.57 5.89
C CYS A 40 -18.38 3.46 7.39
N ALA A 41 -18.52 4.60 8.06
CA ALA A 41 -18.91 4.69 9.47
C ALA A 41 -20.31 4.11 9.76
N THR A 42 -21.23 4.10 8.79
CA THR A 42 -22.56 3.48 9.00
C THR A 42 -22.46 1.97 9.29
N CYS A 43 -21.50 1.27 8.67
CA CYS A 43 -21.33 -0.18 8.83
C CYS A 43 -20.21 -0.54 9.81
N HIS A 44 -19.17 0.28 9.88
CA HIS A 44 -17.97 0.00 10.67
C HIS A 44 -17.84 0.87 11.92
N ALA A 45 -18.75 1.81 12.15
CA ALA A 45 -18.71 2.76 13.27
C ALA A 45 -17.35 3.51 13.34
N ASP A 46 -16.78 3.59 14.53
CA ASP A 46 -15.48 4.21 14.75
C ASP A 46 -14.34 3.37 14.15
N ALA A 47 -13.49 3.99 13.34
CA ALA A 47 -12.40 3.28 12.66
C ALA A 47 -11.30 2.86 13.62
N GLN A 48 -11.02 3.63 14.68
CA GLN A 48 -9.95 3.33 15.62
C GLN A 48 -10.22 2.01 16.35
N ALA A 49 -11.46 1.75 16.72
CA ALA A 49 -11.89 0.47 17.27
C ALA A 49 -12.04 -0.62 16.19
N SER A 50 -12.78 -0.33 15.12
CA SER A 50 -13.21 -1.37 14.17
C SER A 50 -12.14 -1.81 13.17
N MET A 51 -11.23 -0.92 12.77
CA MET A 51 -10.19 -1.18 11.76
C MET A 51 -8.83 -1.54 12.37
N ARG A 52 -8.74 -1.66 13.69
CA ARG A 52 -7.52 -2.06 14.38
C ARG A 52 -7.02 -3.42 13.88
N GLY A 53 -5.81 -3.45 13.35
CA GLY A 53 -5.17 -4.64 12.78
C GLY A 53 -5.74 -5.09 11.43
N ALA A 54 -6.69 -4.37 10.83
CA ALA A 54 -7.28 -4.73 9.55
C ALA A 54 -6.24 -4.63 8.42
N ALA A 55 -5.49 -3.53 8.37
CA ALA A 55 -4.51 -3.27 7.31
C ALA A 55 -3.31 -4.23 7.35
N ALA A 56 -2.95 -4.71 8.54
CA ALA A 56 -1.82 -5.63 8.74
C ALA A 56 -1.97 -6.99 8.03
N LYS A 57 -3.19 -7.32 7.58
CA LYS A 57 -3.54 -8.60 6.95
C LYS A 57 -3.58 -8.55 5.42
N PHE A 58 -3.38 -7.38 4.82
CA PHE A 58 -3.45 -7.22 3.37
C PHE A 58 -2.07 -7.36 2.69
N PRO A 59 -2.02 -7.79 1.41
CA PRO A 59 -3.14 -8.30 0.59
C PRO A 59 -3.75 -9.60 1.09
N ARG A 60 -5.01 -9.88 0.72
CA ARG A 60 -5.73 -11.10 1.15
C ARG A 60 -6.70 -11.61 0.09
N PHE A 61 -7.06 -12.89 0.14
CA PHE A 61 -8.11 -13.44 -0.72
C PHE A 61 -9.51 -12.90 -0.37
N SER A 62 -10.21 -12.42 -1.40
CA SER A 62 -11.62 -12.00 -1.32
C SER A 62 -12.50 -13.04 -2.01
N LYS A 63 -13.33 -13.73 -1.23
CA LYS A 63 -14.26 -14.75 -1.74
C LYS A 63 -15.22 -14.19 -2.78
N SER A 64 -15.76 -13.01 -2.54
CA SER A 64 -16.71 -12.36 -3.46
C SER A 64 -16.06 -11.87 -4.76
N ALA A 65 -14.75 -11.54 -4.72
CA ALA A 65 -14.01 -11.16 -5.93
C ALA A 65 -13.36 -12.37 -6.63
N GLY A 66 -13.32 -13.54 -5.99
CA GLY A 66 -12.63 -14.73 -6.50
C GLY A 66 -11.12 -14.56 -6.66
N LYS A 67 -10.51 -13.54 -6.04
CA LYS A 67 -9.08 -13.20 -6.21
C LYS A 67 -8.48 -12.53 -4.97
N VAL A 68 -7.16 -12.50 -4.91
CA VAL A 68 -6.42 -11.69 -3.92
C VAL A 68 -6.61 -10.21 -4.23
N ILE A 69 -6.86 -9.41 -3.20
CA ILE A 69 -7.07 -7.97 -3.30
C ILE A 69 -6.18 -7.22 -2.31
N THR A 70 -5.84 -5.99 -2.68
CA THR A 70 -5.12 -5.01 -1.84
C THR A 70 -6.09 -4.34 -0.87
N LEU A 71 -5.56 -3.51 0.04
CA LEU A 71 -6.39 -2.70 0.95
C LEU A 71 -7.25 -1.69 0.16
N SER A 72 -6.66 -0.94 -0.77
CA SER A 72 -7.39 -0.11 -1.74
C SER A 72 -8.43 -0.89 -2.55
N GLY A 73 -8.13 -2.12 -2.95
CA GLY A 73 -9.08 -3.03 -3.60
C GLY A 73 -10.29 -3.36 -2.70
N GLN A 74 -10.05 -3.60 -1.41
CA GLN A 74 -11.12 -3.81 -0.43
C GLN A 74 -11.99 -2.57 -0.24
N VAL A 75 -11.38 -1.38 -0.17
CA VAL A 75 -12.12 -0.11 -0.11
C VAL A 75 -13.05 0.02 -1.31
N ASN A 76 -12.54 -0.17 -2.53
CA ASN A 76 -13.34 -0.09 -3.74
C ASN A 76 -14.42 -1.17 -3.83
N GLN A 77 -14.15 -2.37 -3.34
CA GLN A 77 -15.16 -3.43 -3.26
C GLN A 77 -16.32 -3.05 -2.32
N CYS A 78 -16.01 -2.47 -1.16
CA CYS A 78 -17.04 -1.97 -0.24
C CYS A 78 -17.83 -0.82 -0.87
N ARG A 79 -17.16 0.09 -1.60
CA ARG A 79 -17.81 1.21 -2.28
C ARG A 79 -18.80 0.76 -3.35
N SER A 80 -18.37 -0.07 -4.31
CA SER A 80 -19.26 -0.51 -5.40
C SER A 80 -20.33 -1.49 -4.94
N GLY A 81 -20.03 -2.32 -3.94
CA GLY A 81 -20.99 -3.28 -3.39
C GLY A 81 -21.90 -2.65 -2.34
N ALA A 82 -21.39 -2.47 -1.12
CA ALA A 82 -22.18 -2.11 0.05
C ALA A 82 -22.69 -0.66 0.02
N LEU A 83 -21.91 0.27 -0.53
CA LEU A 83 -22.31 1.69 -0.63
C LEU A 83 -23.00 2.03 -1.96
N GLN A 84 -23.00 1.10 -2.92
CA GLN A 84 -23.54 1.27 -4.28
C GLN A 84 -23.02 2.55 -4.97
N ALA A 85 -21.75 2.89 -4.73
CA ALA A 85 -21.11 4.09 -5.24
C ALA A 85 -19.98 3.75 -6.21
N ALA A 86 -19.63 4.70 -7.07
CA ALA A 86 -18.50 4.54 -7.99
C ALA A 86 -17.20 4.22 -7.25
N GLN A 87 -16.40 3.35 -7.85
CA GLN A 87 -15.03 3.07 -7.41
C GLN A 87 -14.19 4.33 -7.53
N LEU A 88 -13.32 4.55 -6.54
CA LEU A 88 -12.31 5.59 -6.62
C LEU A 88 -11.20 5.14 -7.54
N LYS A 89 -10.72 6.06 -8.38
CA LYS A 89 -9.62 5.78 -9.29
C LYS A 89 -8.34 5.44 -8.49
N PRO A 90 -7.52 4.49 -8.95
CA PRO A 90 -6.19 4.27 -8.38
C PRO A 90 -5.38 5.57 -8.31
N GLU A 91 -4.62 5.75 -7.22
CA GLU A 91 -3.88 6.99 -6.91
C GLU A 91 -4.71 8.27 -6.82
N SER A 92 -6.05 8.21 -6.77
CA SER A 92 -6.84 9.41 -6.47
C SER A 92 -6.60 9.85 -5.03
N ALA A 93 -6.73 11.17 -4.79
CA ALA A 93 -6.58 11.74 -3.45
C ALA A 93 -7.51 11.05 -2.45
N ASP A 94 -8.77 10.82 -2.81
CA ASP A 94 -9.75 10.18 -1.94
C ASP A 94 -9.43 8.72 -1.60
N LEU A 95 -8.94 7.93 -2.57
CA LEU A 95 -8.61 6.54 -2.32
C LEU A 95 -7.38 6.44 -1.41
N LEU A 96 -6.36 7.23 -1.70
CA LEU A 96 -5.15 7.30 -0.88
C LEU A 96 -5.47 7.82 0.53
N ALA A 97 -6.35 8.80 0.66
CA ALA A 97 -6.78 9.32 1.96
C ALA A 97 -7.51 8.25 2.79
N LEU A 98 -8.50 7.56 2.22
CA LEU A 98 -9.21 6.47 2.89
C LEU A 98 -8.27 5.32 3.27
N GLU A 99 -7.42 4.87 2.34
CA GLU A 99 -6.46 3.79 2.59
C GLU A 99 -5.47 4.16 3.69
N THR A 100 -4.97 5.40 3.68
CA THR A 100 -4.04 5.92 4.70
C THR A 100 -4.72 6.00 6.07
N TYR A 101 -5.94 6.53 6.15
CA TYR A 101 -6.71 6.62 7.39
C TYR A 101 -6.99 5.22 7.97
N ILE A 102 -7.40 4.25 7.15
CA ILE A 102 -7.65 2.88 7.60
C ILE A 102 -6.35 2.22 8.08
N ALA A 103 -5.26 2.38 7.33
CA ALA A 103 -3.98 1.78 7.67
C ALA A 103 -3.37 2.34 8.96
N LEU A 104 -3.55 3.64 9.23
CA LEU A 104 -3.12 4.27 10.48
C LEU A 104 -3.68 3.56 11.73
N GLN A 105 -4.89 2.98 11.65
CA GLN A 105 -5.51 2.28 12.78
C GLN A 105 -4.76 1.00 13.18
N SER A 106 -3.86 0.53 12.32
CA SER A 106 -2.99 -0.62 12.56
C SER A 106 -1.53 -0.23 12.79
N ARG A 107 -1.20 1.07 12.86
CA ARG A 107 0.19 1.54 13.05
C ARG A 107 0.79 0.99 14.34
N GLY A 108 2.03 0.53 14.26
CA GLY A 108 2.78 -0.11 15.34
C GLY A 108 2.46 -1.60 15.56
N MET A 109 1.39 -2.13 14.96
CA MET A 109 1.09 -3.55 15.03
C MET A 109 1.97 -4.34 14.05
N PRO A 110 2.35 -5.59 14.37
CA PRO A 110 3.11 -6.42 13.45
C PRO A 110 2.27 -6.74 12.21
N LEU A 111 2.91 -6.68 11.04
CA LEU A 111 2.33 -7.21 9.81
C LEU A 111 2.08 -8.72 9.96
N THR A 112 0.87 -9.12 9.63
CA THR A 112 0.39 -10.51 9.68
C THR A 112 -0.33 -10.86 8.38
N PRO A 113 0.42 -10.93 7.24
CA PRO A 113 -0.18 -11.16 5.93
C PRO A 113 -1.04 -12.41 5.90
N ALA A 114 -2.12 -12.39 5.12
CA ALA A 114 -3.00 -13.54 4.98
C ALA A 114 -2.22 -14.77 4.44
N ASN A 115 -2.53 -15.95 4.98
CA ASN A 115 -1.81 -17.20 4.67
C ASN A 115 -2.73 -18.30 4.14
N ASP A 116 -3.93 -17.93 3.65
CA ASP A 116 -4.81 -18.85 2.93
C ASP A 116 -4.17 -19.34 1.62
N GLU A 117 -4.67 -20.46 1.08
CA GLU A 117 -4.09 -21.10 -0.10
C GLU A 117 -3.91 -20.13 -1.28
N GLN A 118 -4.94 -19.36 -1.60
CA GLN A 118 -4.92 -18.43 -2.72
C GLN A 118 -3.91 -17.31 -2.51
N THR A 119 -3.82 -16.76 -1.30
CA THR A 119 -2.80 -15.76 -0.95
C THR A 119 -1.39 -16.35 -0.99
N ARG A 120 -1.16 -17.58 -0.54
CA ARG A 120 0.16 -18.25 -0.67
C ARG A 120 0.57 -18.47 -2.13
N GLN A 121 -0.38 -18.78 -3.01
CA GLN A 121 -0.08 -18.90 -4.44
C GLN A 121 0.27 -17.54 -5.06
N ALA A 122 -0.39 -16.46 -4.65
CA ALA A 122 -0.02 -15.09 -5.04
C ALA A 122 1.39 -14.72 -4.57
N VAL A 123 1.73 -15.05 -3.32
CA VAL A 123 3.10 -14.88 -2.79
C VAL A 123 4.14 -15.61 -3.63
N LYS A 124 3.90 -16.88 -4.01
CA LYS A 124 4.84 -17.64 -4.85
C LYS A 124 5.07 -16.99 -6.21
N ARG A 125 3.99 -16.52 -6.86
CA ARG A 125 4.09 -15.77 -8.13
C ARG A 125 4.84 -14.44 -7.92
N GLY A 126 4.55 -13.72 -6.85
CA GLY A 126 5.25 -12.48 -6.48
C GLY A 126 6.74 -12.69 -6.24
N GLN A 127 7.13 -13.79 -5.58
CA GLN A 127 8.52 -14.17 -5.37
C GLN A 127 9.24 -14.44 -6.70
N GLN A 128 8.58 -15.15 -7.62
CA GLN A 128 9.11 -15.38 -8.95
C GLN A 128 9.30 -14.05 -9.71
N LEU A 129 8.29 -13.17 -9.68
CA LEU A 129 8.38 -11.85 -10.31
C LEU A 129 9.51 -11.00 -9.72
N PHE A 130 9.69 -11.02 -8.40
CA PHE A 130 10.71 -10.25 -7.70
C PHE A 130 12.15 -10.62 -8.12
N THR A 131 12.36 -11.88 -8.53
CA THR A 131 13.66 -12.39 -8.99
C THR A 131 13.79 -12.40 -10.52
N THR A 132 12.70 -12.14 -11.25
CA THR A 132 12.69 -12.11 -12.71
C THR A 132 13.30 -10.81 -13.21
N ARG A 133 14.20 -10.91 -14.20
CA ARG A 133 14.79 -9.75 -14.86
C ARG A 133 13.82 -9.19 -15.89
N ILE A 134 13.65 -7.87 -15.89
CA ILE A 134 12.70 -7.16 -16.73
C ILE A 134 13.34 -5.95 -17.40
N GLY A 135 12.68 -5.48 -18.45
CA GLY A 135 13.00 -4.24 -19.16
C GLY A 135 14.31 -4.27 -19.93
N GLN A 136 14.59 -3.17 -20.64
CA GLN A 136 15.79 -3.04 -21.46
C GLN A 136 17.09 -3.18 -20.64
N LEU A 137 17.04 -2.81 -19.36
CA LEU A 137 18.21 -2.89 -18.47
C LEU A 137 18.45 -4.31 -17.92
N ASN A 138 17.54 -5.26 -18.16
CA ASN A 138 17.66 -6.66 -17.76
C ASN A 138 17.98 -6.84 -16.25
N LEU A 139 17.22 -6.12 -15.41
CA LEU A 139 17.36 -6.10 -13.95
C LEU A 139 16.12 -6.65 -13.25
N SER A 140 16.30 -7.28 -12.10
CA SER A 140 15.23 -7.74 -11.19
C SER A 140 15.18 -6.90 -9.91
N CYS A 141 14.09 -7.02 -9.14
CA CYS A 141 13.98 -6.36 -7.84
C CYS A 141 15.06 -6.85 -6.87
N ALA A 142 15.34 -8.16 -6.85
CA ALA A 142 16.35 -8.80 -6.00
C ALA A 142 17.76 -8.26 -6.23
N GLN A 143 18.13 -8.01 -7.49
CA GLN A 143 19.46 -7.48 -7.80
C GLN A 143 19.73 -6.12 -7.14
N CYS A 144 18.71 -5.29 -6.94
CA CYS A 144 18.88 -4.04 -6.20
C CYS A 144 18.62 -4.25 -4.71
N HIS A 145 17.46 -4.79 -4.35
CA HIS A 145 16.91 -4.75 -3.00
C HIS A 145 17.34 -5.92 -2.10
N ASP A 146 18.02 -6.94 -2.64
CA ASP A 146 18.66 -8.01 -1.87
C ASP A 146 20.19 -7.94 -2.05
N ASP A 147 20.68 -8.15 -3.27
CA ASP A 147 22.12 -8.28 -3.56
C ASP A 147 22.92 -6.99 -3.29
N ASN A 148 22.25 -5.84 -3.37
CA ASN A 148 22.86 -4.52 -3.25
C ASN A 148 22.19 -3.63 -2.20
N ALA A 149 21.39 -4.22 -1.30
CA ALA A 149 20.82 -3.49 -0.18
C ALA A 149 21.92 -2.82 0.67
N GLY A 150 21.71 -1.57 1.07
CA GLY A 150 22.70 -0.77 1.82
C GLY A 150 23.77 -0.11 0.96
N LYS A 151 23.95 -0.51 -0.31
CA LYS A 151 24.78 0.23 -1.27
C LYS A 151 24.03 1.47 -1.78
N ARG A 152 24.58 2.14 -2.79
CA ARG A 152 24.00 3.36 -3.38
C ARG A 152 23.74 3.17 -4.87
N LEU A 153 22.62 3.72 -5.33
CA LEU A 153 22.34 3.98 -6.72
C LEU A 153 22.41 5.49 -6.93
N ALA A 154 23.52 5.94 -7.52
CA ALA A 154 23.90 7.36 -7.54
C ALA A 154 23.84 7.98 -6.12
N GLY A 155 23.08 9.05 -5.95
CA GLY A 155 22.94 9.74 -4.67
C GLY A 155 22.08 9.01 -3.63
N ALA A 156 21.32 7.98 -4.01
CA ALA A 156 20.31 7.37 -3.13
C ALA A 156 20.77 6.03 -2.53
N PRO A 157 20.60 5.79 -1.21
CA PRO A 157 20.82 4.47 -0.63
C PRO A 157 19.75 3.48 -1.13
N ILE A 158 20.17 2.24 -1.40
CA ILE A 158 19.28 1.18 -1.85
C ILE A 158 18.64 0.49 -0.62
N PRO A 159 17.32 0.62 -0.39
CA PRO A 159 16.66 -0.05 0.73
C PRO A 159 16.44 -1.54 0.43
N GLN A 160 16.04 -2.31 1.44
CA GLN A 160 15.59 -3.70 1.27
C GLN A 160 14.19 -3.86 0.63
N GLY A 161 13.55 -2.75 0.26
CA GLY A 161 12.27 -2.75 -0.47
C GLY A 161 11.04 -3.18 0.34
N HIS A 162 11.08 -3.07 1.68
CA HIS A 162 9.95 -3.47 2.54
C HIS A 162 8.68 -2.63 2.31
N ALA A 163 7.52 -3.29 2.42
CA ALA A 163 6.20 -2.70 2.20
C ALA A 163 5.54 -2.13 3.48
N ASN A 164 6.17 -2.25 4.65
CA ASN A 164 5.53 -2.02 5.96
C ASN A 164 5.10 -0.58 6.26
N ALA A 165 5.42 0.38 5.40
CA ALA A 165 5.10 1.78 5.63
C ALA A 165 4.03 2.34 4.69
N TYR A 166 3.54 1.54 3.73
CA TYR A 166 2.62 2.02 2.68
C TYR A 166 1.15 2.11 3.15
N PRO A 167 0.37 3.10 2.68
CA PRO A 167 0.79 4.24 1.83
C PRO A 167 1.81 5.18 2.49
N ILE A 168 2.73 5.74 1.69
CA ILE A 168 3.78 6.64 2.17
C ILE A 168 3.63 8.03 1.58
N TYR A 169 4.01 9.06 2.34
CA TYR A 169 4.36 10.36 1.79
C TYR A 169 5.81 10.34 1.30
N ARG A 170 6.04 10.69 0.04
CA ARG A 170 7.39 10.87 -0.50
C ARG A 170 7.69 12.34 -0.73
N LEU A 171 8.86 12.78 -0.28
CA LEU A 171 9.34 14.15 -0.52
C LEU A 171 9.42 14.43 -2.02
N GLU A 172 9.90 13.49 -2.82
CA GLU A 172 9.89 13.62 -4.29
C GLU A 172 8.49 13.82 -4.89
N TRP A 173 7.47 13.19 -4.31
CA TRP A 173 6.09 13.26 -4.83
C TRP A 173 5.31 14.45 -4.30
N GLN A 174 5.79 15.08 -3.22
CA GLN A 174 5.05 16.07 -2.43
C GLN A 174 3.62 15.59 -2.08
N GLY A 175 3.47 14.28 -1.86
CA GLY A 175 2.17 13.65 -1.65
C GLY A 175 2.26 12.19 -1.25
N VAL A 176 1.12 11.66 -0.81
CA VAL A 176 0.96 10.23 -0.51
C VAL A 176 0.87 9.42 -1.80
N GLY A 177 1.39 8.18 -1.79
CA GLY A 177 1.21 7.22 -2.87
C GLY A 177 1.21 5.78 -2.38
N SER A 178 0.61 4.90 -3.18
CA SER A 178 0.52 3.46 -2.87
C SER A 178 1.83 2.71 -3.12
N LEU A 179 1.87 1.46 -2.66
CA LEU A 179 2.94 0.53 -3.00
C LEU A 179 3.01 0.28 -4.51
N GLN A 180 1.86 0.18 -5.20
CA GLN A 180 1.84 -0.01 -6.65
C GLN A 180 2.45 1.17 -7.41
N ARG A 181 2.25 2.41 -6.95
CA ARG A 181 2.95 3.56 -7.56
C ARG A 181 4.46 3.39 -7.46
N ARG A 182 4.98 2.90 -6.32
CA ARG A 182 6.41 2.61 -6.19
C ARG A 182 6.86 1.48 -7.12
N LEU A 183 6.13 0.37 -7.17
CA LEU A 183 6.44 -0.77 -8.03
C LEU A 183 6.50 -0.35 -9.50
N ARG A 184 5.49 0.40 -9.96
CA ARG A 184 5.43 0.94 -11.32
C ARG A 184 6.58 1.89 -11.62
N ASN A 185 6.95 2.77 -10.68
CA ASN A 185 8.13 3.64 -10.84
C ASN A 185 9.43 2.84 -10.94
N CYS A 186 9.55 1.72 -10.21
CA CYS A 186 10.69 0.81 -10.34
C CYS A 186 10.75 0.17 -11.73
N MET A 187 9.64 -0.37 -12.22
CA MET A 187 9.53 -0.96 -13.56
C MET A 187 9.85 0.05 -14.66
N SER A 188 9.33 1.28 -14.53
CA SER A 188 9.67 2.38 -15.44
C SER A 188 11.17 2.71 -15.39
N GLY A 189 11.79 2.71 -14.21
CA GLY A 189 13.21 3.01 -14.02
C GLY A 189 14.15 1.99 -14.69
N VAL A 190 13.71 0.74 -14.84
CA VAL A 190 14.45 -0.32 -15.56
C VAL A 190 14.02 -0.47 -17.03
N ARG A 191 13.18 0.46 -17.53
CA ARG A 191 12.64 0.48 -18.89
C ARG A 191 11.88 -0.80 -19.24
N ALA A 192 11.07 -1.28 -18.31
CA ALA A 192 10.12 -2.37 -18.53
C ALA A 192 8.75 -1.83 -18.95
N GLU A 193 7.92 -2.70 -19.53
CA GLU A 193 6.48 -2.45 -19.62
C GLU A 193 5.90 -2.27 -18.21
N VAL A 194 4.98 -1.31 -18.06
CA VAL A 194 4.44 -0.92 -16.75
C VAL A 194 2.97 -1.34 -16.67
N PRO A 195 2.66 -2.41 -15.91
CA PRO A 195 1.30 -2.89 -15.71
C PRO A 195 0.34 -1.82 -15.17
N PRO A 196 -0.95 -1.83 -15.56
CA PRO A 196 -1.97 -0.96 -14.97
C PRO A 196 -2.13 -1.23 -13.47
N TYR A 197 -2.61 -0.23 -12.71
CA TYR A 197 -2.94 -0.42 -11.30
C TYR A 197 -3.97 -1.55 -11.12
N GLY A 198 -3.77 -2.37 -10.10
CA GLY A 198 -4.60 -3.54 -9.81
C GLY A 198 -4.34 -4.76 -10.71
N ALA A 199 -3.35 -4.69 -11.61
CA ALA A 199 -2.94 -5.84 -12.40
C ALA A 199 -2.49 -7.00 -11.50
N PRO A 200 -2.79 -8.27 -11.85
CA PRO A 200 -2.47 -9.44 -11.03
C PRO A 200 -1.01 -9.49 -10.57
N GLU A 201 -0.07 -9.16 -11.45
CA GLU A 201 1.36 -9.14 -11.18
C GLU A 201 1.76 -8.11 -10.11
N LEU A 202 1.09 -6.96 -10.04
CA LEU A 202 1.33 -5.98 -8.98
C LEU A 202 0.76 -6.47 -7.65
N VAL A 203 -0.41 -7.09 -7.66
CA VAL A 203 -1.02 -7.67 -6.45
C VAL A 203 -0.19 -8.83 -5.90
N ASP A 204 0.33 -9.68 -6.79
CA ASP A 204 1.22 -10.79 -6.43
C ASP A 204 2.55 -10.27 -5.83
N LEU A 205 3.14 -9.23 -6.43
CA LEU A 205 4.32 -8.55 -5.86
C LEU A 205 4.03 -7.94 -4.48
N GLU A 206 2.89 -7.28 -4.30
CA GLU A 206 2.49 -6.78 -2.97
C GLU A 206 2.35 -7.90 -1.95
N ALA A 207 1.76 -9.04 -2.32
CA ALA A 207 1.62 -10.18 -1.43
C ALA A 207 2.99 -10.72 -0.99
N TYR A 208 3.94 -10.83 -1.91
CA TYR A 208 5.31 -11.24 -1.59
C TYR A 208 6.04 -10.20 -0.71
N LEU A 209 5.90 -8.92 -1.00
CA LEU A 209 6.53 -7.86 -0.18
C LEU A 209 5.90 -7.76 1.21
N ALA A 210 4.60 -8.03 1.35
CA ALA A 210 3.95 -8.14 2.65
C ALA A 210 4.52 -9.32 3.45
N LEU A 211 4.74 -10.48 2.81
CA LEU A 211 5.41 -11.63 3.45
C LEU A 211 6.84 -11.29 3.88
N ARG A 212 7.63 -10.63 3.02
CA ARG A 212 8.99 -10.18 3.37
C ARG A 212 9.04 -9.26 4.58
N ALA A 213 7.97 -8.51 4.80
CA ALA A 213 7.83 -7.60 5.93
C ALA A 213 7.05 -8.19 7.11
N GLN A 214 6.74 -9.50 7.09
CA GLN A 214 6.01 -10.16 8.17
C GLN A 214 6.70 -9.95 9.52
N GLY A 215 5.92 -9.59 10.55
CA GLY A 215 6.41 -9.30 11.89
C GLY A 215 6.99 -7.89 12.07
N MET A 216 7.31 -7.16 10.99
CA MET A 216 7.69 -5.75 11.10
C MET A 216 6.48 -4.91 11.54
N PRO A 217 6.68 -3.84 12.34
CA PRO A 217 5.59 -2.93 12.67
C PRO A 217 5.10 -2.20 11.42
N LEU A 218 3.78 -2.09 11.27
CA LEU A 218 3.19 -1.20 10.27
C LEU A 218 3.51 0.26 10.63
N GLU A 219 4.10 1.01 9.70
CA GLU A 219 4.56 2.39 9.91
C GLU A 219 3.64 3.44 9.27
N THR A 220 2.56 3.01 8.61
CA THR A 220 1.72 3.87 7.78
C THR A 220 1.02 5.00 8.56
N PRO A 221 1.00 6.24 8.02
CA PRO A 221 1.71 6.67 6.82
C PRO A 221 3.21 6.90 7.07
N GLY A 222 4.05 6.19 6.33
CA GLY A 222 5.49 6.42 6.39
C GLY A 222 5.92 7.68 5.64
N VAL A 223 7.08 8.21 5.99
CA VAL A 223 7.75 9.31 5.25
C VAL A 223 9.02 8.77 4.62
N ARG A 224 9.21 9.02 3.31
CA ARG A 224 10.41 8.59 2.57
C ARG A 224 10.92 9.73 1.69
N PRO A 225 12.22 9.76 1.36
CA PRO A 225 12.74 10.72 0.37
C PRO A 225 12.05 10.53 -0.99
#